data_AF-A0A5A7ND54-F1
#
_entry.id   AF-A0A5A7ND54-F1
#
_cell.length_a   1.000
_cell.length_b   1.000
_cell.length_c   1.000
_cell.angle_alpha   90.00
_cell.angle_beta   90.00
_cell.angle_gamma   90.00
#
_symmetry.space_group_name_H-M   'P 1'
#
loop_
_entity.id
_entity.type
_entity.pdbx_description
1 polymer ?
#
loop_
_entity_poly.entity_id
_entity_poly.type
_entity_poly.pdbx_seq_one_letter_code
_entity_poly.pdbx_strand_id
1 'polypeptide(L)'
;MGLAQSSIIPIGHSLGGLLALELAARPDAAHPLAILIDPAPLIRSPSVQRSLARTQQMIREVGRRRTQQILGDKVFFRRTDPPELPDDVQRIAARTDEEAAIRTWDAIVAIRPKSH
;
A
#
# COMPACT_ATOMS: atom_id res chain seq x y z
N MET A 1 9.61 30.59 21.38
CA MET A 1 8.30 30.29 20.77
C MET A 1 8.52 29.15 19.79
N GLY A 2 8.14 27.93 20.17
CA GLY A 2 8.26 26.76 19.29
C GLY A 2 7.19 26.84 18.21
N LEU A 3 7.60 26.76 16.94
CA LEU A 3 6.68 26.63 15.81
C LEU A 3 5.78 25.42 16.10
N ALA A 4 4.46 25.63 16.10
CA ALA A 4 3.49 24.55 16.22
C ALA A 4 3.84 23.52 15.14
N GLN A 5 4.32 22.36 15.57
CA GLN A 5 4.73 21.29 14.68
C GLN A 5 3.50 20.93 13.85
N SER A 6 3.54 21.22 12.55
CA SER A 6 2.42 21.00 11.64
C SER A 6 2.02 19.52 11.73
N SER A 7 0.88 19.24 12.36
CA SER A 7 0.38 17.89 12.52
C SER A 7 -0.05 17.36 11.16
N ILE A 8 0.74 16.45 10.59
CA ILE A 8 0.37 15.76 9.36
C ILE A 8 -0.66 14.69 9.74
N ILE A 9 -1.77 14.61 9.01
CA ILE A 9 -2.80 13.58 9.20
C ILE A 9 -2.71 12.60 8.03
N PRO A 10 -2.22 11.36 8.23
CA PRO A 10 -2.26 10.33 7.19
C PRO A 10 -3.71 9.94 6.87
N ILE A 11 -4.01 9.89 5.57
CA ILE A 11 -5.29 9.42 5.02
C ILE A 11 -5.02 8.19 4.15
N GLY A 12 -5.70 7.08 4.43
CA GLY A 12 -5.46 5.81 3.77
C GLY A 12 -6.74 5.14 3.30
N HIS A 13 -6.76 4.68 2.05
CA HIS A 13 -7.83 3.87 1.47
C HIS A 13 -7.43 2.40 1.33
N SER A 14 -8.34 1.45 1.59
CA SER A 14 -8.08 0.00 1.44
C SER A 14 -6.81 -0.42 2.23
N LEU A 15 -5.80 -0.99 1.58
CA LEU A 15 -4.51 -1.32 2.20
C LEU A 15 -3.74 -0.09 2.70
N GLY A 16 -3.93 1.07 2.05
CA GLY A 16 -3.35 2.34 2.50
C GLY A 16 -3.88 2.77 3.87
N GLY A 17 -5.08 2.34 4.26
CA GLY A 17 -5.62 2.56 5.61
C GLY A 17 -4.79 1.85 6.68
N LEU A 18 -4.30 0.64 6.40
CA LEU A 18 -3.40 -0.08 7.32
C LEU A 18 -2.06 0.64 7.46
N LEU A 19 -1.52 1.18 6.35
CA LEU A 19 -0.32 2.01 6.41
C LEU A 19 -0.53 3.29 7.22
N ALA A 20 -1.66 3.96 7.04
CA ALA A 20 -2.01 5.16 7.79
C ALA A 20 -2.10 4.88 9.30
N LEU A 21 -2.66 3.73 9.68
CA LEU A 21 -2.67 3.25 11.07
C LEU A 21 -1.27 3.00 11.62
N GLU A 22 -0.42 2.29 10.88
CA GLU A 22 0.97 2.02 11.30
C GLU A 22 1.76 3.32 11.50
N LEU A 23 1.58 4.31 10.61
CA LEU A 23 2.23 5.61 10.73
C LEU A 23 1.75 6.39 11.97
N ALA A 24 0.46 6.33 12.29
CA ALA A 24 -0.11 6.99 13.47
C ALA A 24 0.21 6.25 14.79
N ALA A 25 0.48 4.94 14.74
CA ALA A 25 0.81 4.13 15.91
C ALA A 25 2.28 4.25 16.36
N ARG A 26 3.15 4.95 15.60
CA ARG A 26 4.57 5.05 15.98
C ARG A 26 4.73 5.95 17.22
N PRO A 27 5.57 5.58 18.21
CA PRO A 27 5.76 6.37 19.43
C PRO A 27 6.34 7.77 19.19
N ASP A 28 7.03 7.95 18.06
CA ASP A 28 7.65 9.19 17.59
C ASP A 28 6.78 9.95 16.57
N ALA A 29 5.57 9.46 16.28
CA ALA A 29 4.73 10.02 15.23
C ALA A 29 4.23 11.42 15.59
N ALA A 30 4.49 12.39 14.72
CA ALA A 30 3.85 13.69 14.70
C ALA A 30 2.38 13.62 14.18
N HIS A 31 1.75 12.45 14.24
CA HIS A 31 0.48 12.13 13.60
C HIS A 31 -0.56 11.72 14.67
N PRO A 32 -1.29 12.69 15.27
CA PRO A 32 -2.23 12.40 16.34
C PRO A 32 -3.49 11.64 15.88
N LEU A 33 -3.68 11.48 14.57
CA LEU A 33 -4.90 10.92 13.97
C LEU A 33 -4.56 10.26 12.62
N ALA A 34 -5.28 9.19 12.27
CA ALA A 34 -5.34 8.66 10.91
C ALA A 34 -6.78 8.64 10.40
N ILE A 35 -7.00 8.97 9.13
CA ILE A 35 -8.31 8.87 8.48
C ILE A 35 -8.32 7.61 7.60
N LEU A 36 -9.25 6.70 7.87
CA LEU A 36 -9.40 5.45 7.14
C LEU A 36 -10.62 5.53 6.23
N ILE A 37 -10.41 5.31 4.93
CA ILE A 37 -11.47 5.27 3.93
C ILE A 37 -11.60 3.81 3.49
N ASP A 38 -12.70 3.15 3.84
CA ASP A 38 -12.93 1.73 3.51
C ASP A 38 -11.67 0.86 3.73
N PRO A 39 -11.10 0.85 4.95
CA PRO A 39 -9.85 0.13 5.19
C PRO A 39 -10.08 -1.36 4.95
N ALA A 40 -9.22 -1.99 4.15
CA ALA A 40 -9.38 -3.40 3.82
C ALA A 40 -9.05 -4.26 5.05
N PRO A 41 -10.02 -4.93 5.71
CA PRO A 41 -9.70 -5.88 6.75
C PRO A 41 -8.93 -7.03 6.10
N LEU A 42 -7.64 -7.15 6.42
CA LEU A 42 -6.79 -8.16 5.78
C LEU A 42 -7.07 -9.54 6.39
N ILE A 43 -8.12 -10.22 5.93
CA ILE A 43 -8.36 -11.62 6.28
C ILE A 43 -7.29 -12.45 5.57
N ARG A 44 -6.27 -12.88 6.32
CA ARG A 44 -5.10 -13.62 5.80
C ARG A 44 -5.41 -15.08 5.52
N SER A 45 -6.39 -15.33 4.65
CA SER A 45 -6.63 -16.68 4.12
C SER A 45 -5.36 -17.21 3.43
N PRO A 46 -5.19 -18.54 3.33
CA PRO A 46 -4.06 -19.13 2.60
C PRO A 46 -3.96 -18.62 1.15
N SER A 47 -5.09 -18.31 0.51
CA SER A 47 -5.13 -17.76 -0.85
C SER A 47 -4.55 -16.35 -0.94
N VAL A 48 -4.89 -15.49 0.03
CA VAL A 48 -4.38 -14.12 0.12
C VAL A 48 -2.87 -14.14 0.39
N GLN A 49 -2.41 -14.96 1.33
CA GLN A 49 -0.97 -15.08 1.64
C GLN A 49 -0.15 -15.54 0.42
N ARG A 50 -0.63 -16.54 -0.32
CA ARG A 50 0.03 -16.99 -1.55
C ARG A 50 0.07 -15.90 -2.62
N SER A 51 -1.00 -15.12 -2.77
CA SER A 51 -1.05 -14.01 -3.74
C SER A 51 -0.09 -12.88 -3.37
N LEU A 52 0.00 -12.54 -2.07
CA LEU A 52 0.96 -11.57 -1.56
C LEU A 52 2.41 -12.02 -1.76
N ALA A 53 2.72 -13.28 -1.44
CA ALA A 53 4.06 -13.85 -1.64
C ALA A 53 4.46 -13.91 -3.12
N ARG A 54 3.53 -14.31 -4.01
CA ARG A 54 3.77 -14.31 -5.47
C ARG A 54 4.04 -12.90 -6.00
N THR A 55 3.32 -11.91 -5.50
CA THR A 55 3.55 -10.50 -5.87
C THR A 55 4.90 -10.01 -5.37
N GLN A 56 5.29 -10.36 -4.14
CA GLN A 56 6.61 -10.02 -3.60
C GLN A 56 7.75 -10.65 -4.43
N GLN A 57 7.60 -11.91 -4.82
CA GLN A 57 8.55 -12.59 -5.71
C GLN A 57 8.64 -11.87 -7.06
N MET A 58 7.52 -11.48 -7.65
CA MET A 58 7.49 -10.75 -8.91
C MET A 58 8.20 -9.39 -8.82
N ILE A 59 8.02 -8.66 -7.71
CA ILE A 59 8.74 -7.41 -7.46
C ILE A 59 10.26 -7.64 -7.44
N ARG A 60 10.72 -8.74 -6.84
CA ARG A 60 12.15 -9.09 -6.78
C ARG A 60 12.71 -9.50 -8.14
N GLU A 61 11.92 -10.18 -8.98
CA GLU A 61 12.36 -10.71 -10.27
C GLU A 61 12.37 -9.66 -11.38
N VAL A 62 11.33 -8.83 -11.49
CA VAL A 62 11.14 -7.91 -12.63
C VAL A 62 11.06 -6.43 -12.23
N GLY A 63 11.17 -6.14 -10.94
CA GLY A 63 11.08 -4.78 -10.39
C GLY A 63 9.65 -4.28 -10.21
N ARG A 64 9.47 -3.36 -9.27
CA ARG A 64 8.17 -2.82 -8.84
C ARG A 64 7.33 -2.29 -10.01
N ARG A 65 7.93 -1.45 -10.85
CA ARG A 65 7.22 -0.79 -11.95
C ARG A 65 6.60 -1.79 -12.92
N ARG A 66 7.35 -2.84 -13.27
CA ARG A 66 6.87 -3.89 -14.18
C ARG A 66 5.82 -4.78 -13.51
N THR A 67 5.98 -5.10 -12.23
CA THR A 67 4.96 -5.83 -11.45
C THR A 67 3.64 -5.06 -11.39
N GLN A 68 3.67 -3.74 -11.12
CA GLN A 68 2.48 -2.90 -11.09
C GLN A 68 1.76 -2.85 -12.43
N GLN A 69 2.50 -2.78 -13.56
CA GLN A 69 1.92 -2.88 -14.89
C GLN A 69 1.18 -4.22 -15.08
N ILE A 70 1.85 -5.34 -14.79
CA ILE A 70 1.29 -6.69 -14.95
C ILE A 70 0.03 -6.88 -14.08
N LEU A 71 0.04 -6.38 -12.85
CA LEU A 71 -1.12 -6.46 -11.96
C LEU A 71 -2.23 -5.49 -12.36
N GLY A 72 -1.88 -4.30 -12.86
CA GLY A 72 -2.80 -3.30 -13.39
C GLY A 72 -3.67 -3.88 -14.49
N ASP A 73 -3.01 -4.44 -15.52
CA ASP A 73 -3.64 -5.01 -16.70
C ASP A 73 -4.48 -6.26 -16.40
N LYS A 74 -4.14 -7.00 -15.33
CA LYS A 74 -4.81 -8.26 -14.98
C LYS A 74 -5.93 -8.13 -13.96
N VAL A 75 -5.84 -7.15 -13.05
CA VAL A 75 -6.61 -7.17 -11.80
C VAL A 75 -7.33 -5.85 -11.53
N PHE A 76 -6.80 -4.71 -11.99
CA PHE A 76 -7.31 -3.40 -11.60
C PHE A 76 -8.18 -2.74 -12.67
N PHE A 77 -7.79 -2.80 -13.95
CA PHE A 77 -8.52 -2.10 -15.01
C PHE A 77 -9.51 -3.01 -15.72
N ARG A 78 -10.75 -2.58 -15.82
CA ARG A 78 -11.80 -3.21 -16.61
C ARG A 78 -11.72 -2.69 -18.05
N ARG A 79 -12.21 -3.48 -19.00
CA ARG A 79 -12.36 -3.05 -20.40
C ARG A 79 -13.25 -1.82 -20.58
N THR A 80 -14.09 -1.52 -19.60
CA THR A 80 -15.01 -0.37 -19.59
C THR A 80 -14.40 0.89 -19.00
N ASP A 81 -13.21 0.79 -18.39
CA ASP A 81 -12.56 1.95 -17.81
C ASP A 81 -11.97 2.85 -18.91
N PRO A 82 -11.82 4.16 -18.66
CA PRO A 82 -11.23 5.08 -19.63
C PRO A 82 -9.83 4.60 -20.08
N PRO A 83 -9.51 4.64 -21.38
CA PRO A 83 -8.24 4.14 -21.91
C PRO A 83 -7.01 4.86 -21.35
N GLU A 84 -7.16 6.10 -20.87
CA GLU A 84 -6.14 6.91 -20.23
C GLU A 84 -5.87 6.56 -18.75
N LEU A 85 -6.79 5.85 -18.10
CA LEU A 85 -6.74 5.57 -16.67
C LEU A 85 -5.47 4.78 -16.25
N PRO A 86 -5.01 3.75 -16.99
CA PRO A 86 -3.78 3.03 -16.66
C PRO A 86 -2.54 3.93 -16.66
N ASP A 87 -2.46 4.89 -17.59
CA ASP A 87 -1.33 5.81 -17.71
C ASP A 87 -1.32 6.84 -16.59
N ASP A 88 -2.50 7.35 -16.19
CA ASP A 88 -2.64 8.27 -15.07
C ASP A 88 -2.23 7.60 -13.74
N VAL A 89 -2.67 6.36 -13.51
CA VAL A 89 -2.29 5.58 -12.32
C VAL A 89 -0.79 5.32 -12.30
N GLN A 90 -0.17 4.98 -13.43
CA GLN A 90 1.29 4.80 -13.50
C GLN A 90 2.05 6.10 -13.26
N ARG A 91 1.56 7.23 -13.76
CA ARG A 91 2.17 8.55 -13.54
C ARG A 91 2.16 8.93 -12.07
N ILE A 92 1.08 8.63 -11.36
CA ILE A 92 0.96 8.82 -9.91
C ILE A 92 1.89 7.86 -9.16
N ALA A 93 1.90 6.57 -9.51
CA ALA A 93 2.74 5.55 -8.87
C ALA A 93 4.25 5.76 -9.08
N ALA A 94 4.64 6.46 -10.15
CA ALA A 94 6.02 6.85 -10.41
C ALA A 94 6.50 7.98 -9.48
N ARG A 95 5.58 8.74 -8.87
CA ARG A 95 5.90 9.78 -7.88
C ARG A 95 6.04 9.22 -6.46
N THR A 96 5.69 7.96 -6.25
CA THR A 96 5.82 7.28 -4.96
C THR A 96 7.26 6.81 -4.77
N ASP A 97 7.83 7.13 -3.60
CA ASP A 97 9.15 6.65 -3.18
C ASP A 97 9.20 5.11 -3.20
N GLU A 98 10.19 4.57 -3.91
CA GLU A 98 10.29 3.13 -4.15
C GLU A 98 10.63 2.36 -2.88
N GLU A 99 11.49 2.92 -2.02
CA GLU A 99 11.89 2.30 -0.76
C GLU A 99 10.71 2.23 0.22
N ALA A 100 9.91 3.29 0.32
CA ALA A 100 8.69 3.34 1.12
C ALA A 100 7.63 2.34 0.61
N ALA A 101 7.46 2.22 -0.71
CA ALA A 101 6.52 1.26 -1.29
C ALA A 101 6.93 -0.20 -1.01
N ILE A 102 8.22 -0.52 -1.14
CA ILE A 102 8.75 -1.86 -0.84
C ILE A 102 8.60 -2.18 0.66
N ARG A 103 8.99 -1.27 1.55
CA ARG A 103 8.84 -1.46 3.01
C ARG A 103 7.39 -1.67 3.42
N THR A 104 6.46 -0.92 2.82
CA THR A 104 5.03 -1.12 3.04
C THR A 104 4.59 -2.52 2.60
N TRP A 105 5.04 -2.96 1.43
CA TRP A 105 4.71 -4.29 0.92
C TRP A 105 5.28 -5.40 1.81
N ASP A 106 6.53 -5.27 2.24
CA ASP A 106 7.18 -6.23 3.13
C ASP A 106 6.48 -6.30 4.48
N ALA A 107 6.03 -5.17 5.05
CA ALA A 107 5.22 -5.15 6.27
C ALA A 107 3.88 -5.88 6.08
N ILE A 108 3.21 -5.66 4.94
CA ILE A 108 1.98 -6.38 4.59
C ILE A 108 2.25 -7.89 4.50
N VAL A 109 3.38 -8.33 3.96
CA VAL A 109 3.70 -9.77 3.87
C VAL A 109 4.10 -10.35 5.23
N ALA A 110 4.93 -9.64 6.01
CA ALA A 110 5.63 -10.17 7.18
C ALA A 110 4.76 -10.39 8.43
N ILE A 111 3.62 -9.71 8.58
CA ILE A 111 2.74 -9.88 9.75
C ILE A 111 2.15 -11.31 9.75
N ARG A 112 2.71 -12.20 10.55
CA ARG A 112 2.11 -13.53 10.76
C ARG A 112 0.91 -13.37 11.71
N PRO A 113 -0.23 -14.02 11.44
CA PRO A 113 -1.27 -14.12 12.46
C PRO A 113 -0.66 -14.81 13.68
N LYS A 114 -0.88 -14.26 14.88
CA LYS A 114 -0.60 -15.00 16.11
C LYS A 114 -1.47 -16.25 16.07
N SER A 115 -0.83 -17.42 16.13
CA SER A 115 -1.54 -18.67 16.37
C SER A 115 -2.24 -18.55 17.72
N HIS A 116 -3.57 -18.52 17.70
CA HIS A 116 -4.39 -18.70 18.90
C HIS A 116 -4.69 -20.18 19.07
#